data_AF-A0A535VH69-F1
#
_entry.id   AF-A0A535VH69-F1
#
_cell.length_a   1.000
_cell.length_b   1.000
_cell.length_c   1.000
_cell.angle_alpha   90.00
_cell.angle_beta   90.00
_cell.angle_gamma   90.00
#
_symmetry.space_group_name_H-M   'P 1'
#
loop_
_entity.id
_entity.type
_entity.pdbx_description
1 polymer ?
#
loop_
_entity_poly.entity_id
_entity_poly.type
_entity_poly.pdbx_seq_one_letter_code
_entity_poly.pdbx_strand_id
1 'polypeptide(L)'
;MRFTTPNGANAFEYGHIKNQLLFIKTKAIAWNTTLSATSTTSTNDDIADLQTFIDAIEKELKSNDQSWVLGNGYISIWNKIHRAEEVMLSLMPTEEVIQQALYDESRLKDSNISDRNELISKLRMAVSDLSTESVKYLSKTDDQDLHNPADAQKQSQGSKNISEISSQKQAQGVLKYIRQRINDFNDFRWEGVIRIRNQLIGTALITGIFTFVLLCIPIIQSVNISLIVSAVIFYLVGSITGFFSRLYADSRSPTAVNDYGLSQARLFVIPVLSGFAGIAGIFIRAQLAPVAPTTESLFELSLQNIVVAATFGLSPNLVISALQQKAQGFLNDIESSKPPGQLI
;
A
#
# COMPACT_ATOMS: atom_id res chain seq x y z
N MET A 1 26.20 -1.50 1.37
CA MET A 1 24.82 -1.99 1.14
C MET A 1 24.83 -2.80 -0.15
N ARG A 2 24.51 -4.10 -0.13
CA ARG A 2 24.30 -4.83 -1.38
C ARG A 2 22.96 -4.39 -1.94
N PHE A 3 22.97 -3.84 -3.15
CA PHE A 3 21.73 -3.65 -3.90
C PHE A 3 21.11 -5.02 -4.18
N THR A 4 19.78 -5.09 -4.17
CA THR A 4 19.04 -6.33 -4.44
C THR A 4 18.16 -6.18 -5.68
N THR A 5 17.89 -7.30 -6.34
CA THR A 5 16.94 -7.36 -7.45
C THR A 5 15.50 -7.37 -6.92
N PRO A 6 14.50 -7.00 -7.74
CA PRO A 6 13.10 -7.10 -7.34
C PRO A 6 12.69 -8.53 -6.96
N ASN A 7 13.25 -9.57 -7.58
CA ASN A 7 12.98 -10.94 -7.15
C ASN A 7 13.57 -11.26 -5.77
N GLY A 8 14.74 -10.71 -5.46
CA GLY A 8 15.44 -10.93 -4.19
C GLY A 8 14.81 -10.17 -3.01
N ALA A 9 14.18 -9.01 -3.25
CA ALA A 9 13.50 -8.24 -2.21
C ALA A 9 12.11 -8.80 -1.86
N ASN A 10 11.31 -9.16 -2.86
CA ASN A 10 9.96 -9.70 -2.69
C ASN A 10 9.56 -10.52 -3.91
N ALA A 11 9.76 -11.84 -3.83
CA ALA A 11 9.48 -12.77 -4.93
C ALA A 11 7.98 -12.86 -5.27
N PHE A 12 7.10 -12.67 -4.28
CA PHE A 12 5.65 -12.73 -4.47
C PHE A 12 5.16 -11.55 -5.33
N GLU A 13 5.48 -10.32 -4.92
CA GLU A 13 5.12 -9.11 -5.66
C GLU A 13 5.76 -9.10 -7.05
N TYR A 14 7.01 -9.55 -7.16
CA TYR A 14 7.71 -9.67 -8.43
C TYR A 14 7.00 -10.64 -9.39
N GLY A 15 6.51 -11.77 -8.89
CA GLY A 15 5.73 -12.72 -9.67
C GLY A 15 4.42 -12.11 -10.19
N HIS A 16 3.70 -11.39 -9.33
CA HIS A 16 2.45 -10.74 -9.72
C HIS A 16 2.67 -9.65 -10.78
N ILE A 17 3.67 -8.79 -10.60
CA ILE A 17 4.07 -7.77 -11.59
C ILE A 17 4.41 -8.42 -12.93
N LYS A 18 5.16 -9.53 -12.93
CA LYS A 18 5.51 -10.24 -14.17
C LYS A 18 4.29 -10.77 -14.90
N ASN A 19 3.32 -11.32 -14.18
CA ASN A 19 2.08 -11.82 -14.77
C ASN A 19 1.26 -10.68 -15.40
N GLN A 20 1.13 -9.55 -14.71
CA GLN A 20 0.43 -8.38 -15.26
C GLN A 20 1.15 -7.77 -16.46
N LEU A 21 2.48 -7.63 -16.39
CA LEU A 21 3.27 -7.16 -17.52
C LEU A 21 3.15 -8.08 -18.74
N LEU A 22 3.12 -9.41 -18.53
CA LEU A 22 2.90 -10.37 -19.61
C LEU A 22 1.52 -10.18 -20.25
N PHE A 23 0.47 -10.03 -19.44
CA PHE A 23 -0.88 -9.76 -19.92
C PHE A 23 -0.95 -8.49 -20.78
N ILE A 24 -0.40 -7.38 -20.28
CA ILE A 24 -0.35 -6.09 -20.99
C ILE A 24 0.41 -6.25 -22.32
N LYS A 25 1.56 -6.91 -22.31
CA LYS A 25 2.36 -7.16 -23.52
C LYS A 25 1.59 -7.96 -24.56
N THR A 26 0.91 -9.03 -24.15
CA THR A 26 0.13 -9.87 -25.06
C THR A 26 -0.98 -9.05 -25.73
N LYS A 27 -1.69 -8.21 -24.97
CA LYS A 27 -2.73 -7.31 -25.51
C LYS A 27 -2.13 -6.25 -26.45
N ALA A 28 -1.02 -5.62 -26.07
CA ALA A 28 -0.34 -4.62 -26.89
C ALA A 28 0.09 -5.17 -28.27
N ILE A 29 0.66 -6.39 -28.31
CA ILE A 29 1.05 -7.04 -29.57
C ILE A 29 -0.18 -7.33 -30.45
N ALA A 30 -1.26 -7.84 -29.84
CA ALA A 30 -2.50 -8.14 -30.55
C ALA A 30 -3.11 -6.87 -31.18
N TRP A 31 -3.15 -5.76 -30.45
CA TRP A 31 -3.65 -4.48 -30.95
C TRP A 31 -2.74 -3.86 -32.01
N ASN A 32 -1.42 -3.91 -31.83
CA ASN A 32 -0.50 -3.41 -32.85
C ASN A 32 -0.70 -4.15 -34.18
N THR A 33 -0.95 -5.47 -34.14
CA THR A 33 -1.18 -6.28 -35.34
C THR A 33 -2.55 -6.03 -35.98
N THR A 34 -3.60 -5.88 -35.17
CA THR A 34 -4.99 -5.74 -35.66
C THR A 34 -5.36 -4.30 -36.06
N LEU A 35 -4.85 -3.28 -35.37
CA LEU A 35 -5.20 -1.87 -35.64
C LEU A 35 -4.32 -1.21 -36.70
N SER A 36 -3.18 -1.80 -37.08
CA SER A 36 -2.30 -1.26 -38.14
C SER A 36 -2.97 -1.09 -39.52
N ALA A 37 -4.13 -1.70 -39.75
CA ALA A 37 -4.88 -1.61 -41.01
C ALA A 37 -5.93 -0.47 -41.05
N THR A 38 -6.31 0.11 -39.90
CA THR A 38 -7.47 1.03 -39.81
C THR A 38 -7.25 2.21 -38.83
N SER A 39 -6.02 2.43 -38.36
CA SER A 39 -5.76 3.32 -37.22
C SER A 39 -5.90 4.83 -37.53
N THR A 40 -6.48 5.55 -36.57
CA THR A 40 -6.48 7.02 -36.51
C THR A 40 -5.25 7.53 -35.76
N THR A 41 -4.86 8.81 -35.92
CA THR A 41 -3.70 9.40 -35.21
C THR A 41 -3.73 9.16 -33.71
N SER A 42 -4.89 9.37 -33.05
CA SER A 42 -5.03 9.15 -31.61
C SER A 42 -4.84 7.68 -31.19
N THR A 43 -5.15 6.73 -32.06
CA THR A 43 -4.91 5.30 -31.81
C THR A 43 -3.41 4.97 -31.84
N ASN A 44 -2.67 5.60 -32.74
CA ASN A 44 -1.22 5.43 -32.82
C ASN A 44 -0.53 6.06 -31.59
N ASP A 45 -1.03 7.19 -31.11
CA ASP A 45 -0.54 7.84 -29.90
C ASP A 45 -0.76 6.95 -28.66
N ASP A 46 -1.97 6.38 -28.48
CA ASP A 46 -2.28 5.46 -27.37
C ASP A 46 -1.42 4.17 -27.41
N ILE A 47 -1.11 3.64 -28.61
CA ILE A 47 -0.19 2.49 -28.75
C ILE A 47 1.24 2.87 -28.37
N ALA A 48 1.70 4.05 -28.76
CA ALA A 48 3.03 4.55 -28.42
C ALA A 48 3.17 4.81 -26.90
N ASP A 49 2.14 5.37 -26.28
CA ASP A 49 2.08 5.57 -24.83
C ASP A 49 2.14 4.22 -24.09
N LEU A 50 1.37 3.23 -24.54
CA LEU A 50 1.38 1.88 -23.97
C LEU A 50 2.77 1.22 -24.06
N GLN A 51 3.43 1.33 -25.22
CA GLN A 51 4.81 0.83 -25.39
C GLN A 51 5.80 1.55 -24.47
N THR A 52 5.65 2.86 -24.31
CA THR A 52 6.49 3.67 -23.40
C THR A 52 6.38 3.16 -21.96
N PHE A 53 5.18 2.83 -21.49
CA PHE A 53 4.99 2.25 -20.16
C PHE A 53 5.62 0.86 -20.03
N ILE A 54 5.43 -0.02 -21.03
CA ILE A 54 6.03 -1.36 -21.05
C ILE A 54 7.56 -1.27 -20.96
N ASP A 55 8.18 -0.44 -21.79
CA ASP A 55 9.63 -0.25 -21.83
C ASP A 55 10.16 0.33 -20.51
N ALA A 56 9.44 1.30 -19.93
CA ALA A 56 9.79 1.87 -18.65
C ALA A 56 9.73 0.84 -17.51
N ILE A 57 8.69 0.00 -17.46
CA ILE A 57 8.56 -1.09 -16.49
C ILE A 57 9.69 -2.09 -16.64
N GLU A 58 10.01 -2.51 -17.87
CA GLU A 58 11.09 -3.47 -18.12
C GLU A 58 12.47 -2.93 -17.78
N LYS A 59 12.70 -1.65 -18.05
CA LYS A 59 13.93 -0.96 -17.68
C LYS A 59 14.07 -0.92 -16.16
N GLU A 60 13.00 -0.57 -15.46
CA GLU A 60 13.00 -0.50 -13.99
C GLU A 60 13.20 -1.88 -13.37
N LEU A 61 12.53 -2.92 -13.86
CA LEU A 61 12.69 -4.31 -13.37
C LEU A 61 14.12 -4.87 -13.50
N LYS A 62 14.94 -4.31 -14.38
CA LYS A 62 16.36 -4.66 -14.54
C LYS A 62 17.27 -3.92 -13.57
N SER A 63 16.76 -2.91 -12.85
CA SER A 63 17.55 -2.15 -11.90
C SER A 63 17.92 -2.99 -10.69
N ASN A 64 19.05 -2.65 -10.09
CA ASN A 64 19.54 -3.24 -8.85
C ASN A 64 19.90 -2.08 -7.91
N ASP A 65 18.91 -1.58 -7.19
CA ASP A 65 19.05 -0.41 -6.30
C ASP A 65 18.28 -0.60 -4.98
N GLN A 66 18.30 0.42 -4.11
CA GLN A 66 17.69 0.36 -2.77
C GLN A 66 16.16 0.48 -2.79
N SER A 67 15.56 0.93 -3.90
CA SER A 67 14.11 1.11 -4.00
C SER A 67 13.35 -0.20 -3.81
N TRP A 68 13.97 -1.34 -4.17
CA TRP A 68 13.40 -2.68 -3.96
C TRP A 68 13.30 -3.04 -2.48
N VAL A 69 14.35 -2.77 -1.69
CA VAL A 69 14.34 -3.05 -0.24
C VAL A 69 13.35 -2.13 0.49
N LEU A 70 13.28 -0.88 0.05
CA LEU A 70 12.39 0.14 0.61
C LEU A 70 10.94 0.01 0.12
N GLY A 71 10.66 -0.83 -0.88
CA GLY A 71 9.31 -1.00 -1.43
C GLY A 71 8.92 0.00 -2.52
N ASN A 72 9.60 1.15 -2.61
CA ASN A 72 9.29 2.22 -3.56
C ASN A 72 9.37 1.77 -5.02
N GLY A 73 10.27 0.83 -5.36
CA GLY A 73 10.39 0.30 -6.71
C GLY A 73 9.14 -0.46 -7.15
N TYR A 74 8.51 -1.21 -6.25
CA TYR A 74 7.26 -1.92 -6.57
C TYR A 74 6.10 -0.96 -6.79
N ILE A 75 5.97 0.08 -5.95
CA ILE A 75 4.94 1.12 -6.14
C ILE A 75 5.14 1.84 -7.47
N SER A 76 6.38 2.23 -7.76
CA SER A 76 6.72 2.89 -9.01
C SER A 76 6.34 2.04 -10.24
N ILE A 77 6.50 0.71 -10.18
CA ILE A 77 6.03 -0.20 -11.23
C ILE A 77 4.51 -0.31 -11.25
N TRP A 78 3.86 -0.51 -10.11
CA TRP A 78 2.41 -0.62 -10.03
C TRP A 78 1.71 0.61 -10.59
N ASN A 79 2.20 1.80 -10.26
CA ASN A 79 1.70 3.06 -10.83
C ASN A 79 1.79 3.05 -12.38
N LYS A 80 2.89 2.54 -12.95
CA LYS A 80 3.05 2.43 -14.41
C LYS A 80 2.16 1.36 -15.02
N ILE A 81 1.95 0.23 -14.34
CA ILE A 81 1.00 -0.81 -14.74
C ILE A 81 -0.41 -0.21 -14.79
N HIS A 82 -0.82 0.50 -13.74
CA HIS A 82 -2.11 1.19 -13.69
C HIS A 82 -2.26 2.20 -14.83
N ARG A 83 -1.23 3.01 -15.11
CA ARG A 83 -1.26 3.94 -16.25
C ARG A 83 -1.35 3.21 -17.59
N ALA A 84 -0.65 2.09 -17.76
CA ALA A 84 -0.76 1.27 -18.95
C ALA A 84 -2.20 0.75 -19.10
N GLU A 85 -2.79 0.15 -18.07
CA GLU A 85 -4.16 -0.37 -18.07
C GLU A 85 -5.22 0.71 -18.38
N GLU A 86 -4.99 1.95 -17.94
CA GLU A 86 -5.84 3.10 -18.26
C GLU A 86 -5.78 3.47 -19.75
N VAL A 87 -4.59 3.45 -20.36
CA VAL A 87 -4.42 3.65 -21.81
C VAL A 87 -5.06 2.51 -22.60
N MET A 88 -4.95 1.28 -22.10
CA MET A 88 -5.55 0.11 -22.74
C MET A 88 -7.07 0.24 -22.93
N LEU A 89 -7.79 0.95 -22.05
CA LEU A 89 -9.24 1.16 -22.20
C LEU A 89 -9.62 1.87 -23.51
N SER A 90 -8.76 2.75 -24.04
CA SER A 90 -8.98 3.40 -25.33
C SER A 90 -8.78 2.44 -26.53
N LEU A 91 -8.04 1.36 -26.33
CA LEU A 91 -7.66 0.39 -27.37
C LEU A 91 -8.55 -0.87 -27.36
N MET A 92 -9.25 -1.10 -26.26
CA MET A 92 -10.13 -2.25 -26.08
C MET A 92 -11.41 -2.16 -26.94
N PRO A 93 -11.90 -3.30 -27.45
CA PRO A 93 -13.26 -3.39 -28.01
C PRO A 93 -14.33 -2.99 -26.99
N THR A 94 -15.48 -2.52 -27.47
CA THR A 94 -16.59 -2.03 -26.63
C THR A 94 -17.04 -3.07 -25.61
N GLU A 95 -17.07 -4.35 -25.98
CA GLU A 95 -17.47 -5.45 -25.09
C GLU A 95 -16.50 -5.61 -23.91
N GLU A 96 -15.19 -5.53 -24.18
CA GLU A 96 -14.17 -5.59 -23.13
C GLU A 96 -14.24 -4.34 -22.23
N VAL A 97 -14.46 -3.15 -22.80
CA VAL A 97 -14.64 -1.91 -22.03
C VAL A 97 -15.83 -2.01 -21.08
N ILE A 98 -16.95 -2.58 -21.51
CA ILE A 98 -18.13 -2.79 -20.66
C ILE A 98 -17.80 -3.76 -19.52
N GLN A 99 -17.08 -4.85 -19.78
CA GLN A 99 -16.65 -5.77 -18.72
C GLN A 99 -15.75 -5.07 -17.69
N GLN A 100 -14.82 -4.24 -18.16
CA GLN A 100 -13.96 -3.43 -17.30
C GLN A 100 -14.76 -2.43 -16.46
N ALA A 101 -15.82 -1.82 -17.03
CA ALA A 101 -16.71 -0.93 -16.30
C ALA A 101 -17.52 -1.67 -15.22
N LEU A 102 -18.01 -2.89 -15.48
CA LEU A 102 -18.69 -3.72 -14.47
C LEU A 102 -17.75 -4.09 -13.31
N TYR A 103 -16.50 -4.37 -13.63
CA TYR A 103 -15.46 -4.60 -12.64
C TYR A 103 -15.19 -3.34 -11.79
N ASP A 104 -15.07 -2.17 -12.41
CA ASP A 104 -14.86 -0.90 -11.70
C ASP A 104 -16.08 -0.48 -10.87
N GLU A 105 -17.32 -0.76 -11.31
CA GLU A 105 -18.52 -0.56 -10.49
C GLU A 105 -18.44 -1.40 -9.21
N SER A 106 -18.00 -2.66 -9.33
CA SER A 106 -17.84 -3.56 -8.20
C SER A 106 -16.76 -3.08 -7.21
N ARG A 107 -15.66 -2.51 -7.73
CA ARG A 107 -14.62 -1.87 -6.91
C ARG A 107 -15.10 -0.62 -6.21
N LEU A 108 -16.00 0.14 -6.82
CA LEU A 108 -16.52 1.37 -6.26
C LEU A 108 -17.55 1.09 -5.15
N LYS A 109 -18.48 0.16 -5.35
CA LYS A 109 -19.71 -0.02 -4.55
C LYS A 109 -19.54 0.08 -3.03
N ASP A 110 -18.57 -0.64 -2.48
CA ASP A 110 -18.34 -0.71 -1.02
C ASP A 110 -17.04 0.00 -0.59
N SER A 111 -16.44 0.78 -1.50
CA SER A 111 -15.16 1.45 -1.24
C SER A 111 -15.27 2.67 -0.34
N ASN A 112 -14.20 2.95 0.40
CA ASN A 112 -14.02 4.18 1.18
C ASN A 112 -13.57 5.39 0.32
N ILE A 113 -13.90 5.41 -0.97
CA ILE A 113 -13.60 6.53 -1.87
C ILE A 113 -14.63 7.64 -1.64
N SER A 114 -14.17 8.87 -1.36
CA SER A 114 -15.05 10.01 -1.01
C SER A 114 -16.11 10.30 -2.08
N ASP A 115 -15.70 10.34 -3.35
CA ASP A 115 -16.57 10.71 -4.48
C ASP A 115 -17.25 9.49 -5.12
N ARG A 116 -17.32 8.35 -4.41
CA ARG A 116 -17.79 7.06 -4.94
C ARG A 116 -19.13 7.16 -5.67
N ASN A 117 -20.13 7.77 -5.05
CA ASN A 117 -21.48 7.82 -5.62
C ASN A 117 -21.52 8.64 -6.92
N GLU A 118 -20.74 9.73 -6.98
CA GLU A 118 -20.57 10.52 -8.20
C GLU A 118 -19.87 9.71 -9.29
N LEU A 119 -18.80 8.98 -8.94
CA LEU A 119 -18.07 8.11 -9.87
C LEU A 119 -18.96 6.99 -10.42
N ILE A 120 -19.78 6.34 -9.58
CA ILE A 120 -20.75 5.32 -10.01
C ILE A 120 -21.78 5.91 -10.96
N SER A 121 -22.31 7.10 -10.67
CA SER A 121 -23.26 7.78 -11.56
C SER A 121 -22.64 8.06 -12.94
N LYS A 122 -21.42 8.62 -12.97
CA LYS A 122 -20.67 8.87 -14.21
C LYS A 122 -20.36 7.58 -14.97
N LEU A 123 -20.01 6.50 -14.26
CA LEU A 123 -19.77 5.19 -14.85
C LEU A 123 -21.00 4.68 -15.59
N ARG A 124 -22.17 4.76 -14.96
CA ARG A 124 -23.43 4.27 -15.54
C ARG A 124 -23.87 5.08 -16.75
N MET A 125 -23.69 6.41 -16.72
CA MET A 125 -23.92 7.26 -17.89
C MET A 125 -23.00 6.86 -19.05
N ALA A 126 -21.70 6.69 -18.79
CA ALA A 126 -20.75 6.27 -19.81
C ALA A 126 -21.07 4.88 -20.38
N VAL A 127 -21.49 3.91 -19.55
CA VAL A 127 -21.92 2.59 -20.04
C VAL A 127 -23.20 2.68 -20.87
N SER A 128 -24.14 3.54 -20.48
CA SER A 128 -25.38 3.79 -21.24
C SER A 128 -25.08 4.38 -22.63
N ASP A 129 -24.10 5.28 -22.72
CA ASP A 129 -23.64 5.88 -23.98
C ASP A 129 -22.94 4.85 -24.90
N LEU A 130 -22.30 3.82 -24.33
CA LEU A 130 -21.67 2.73 -25.08
C LEU A 130 -22.68 1.67 -25.54
N SER A 131 -23.61 1.28 -24.67
CA SER A 131 -24.64 0.29 -24.97
C SER A 131 -25.81 0.41 -23.98
N THR A 132 -26.96 0.82 -24.49
CA THR A 132 -28.21 0.88 -23.71
C THR A 132 -28.62 -0.48 -23.14
N GLU A 133 -28.28 -1.58 -23.82
CA GLU A 133 -28.57 -2.95 -23.37
C GLU A 133 -27.74 -3.37 -22.16
N SER A 134 -26.53 -2.82 -22.00
CA SER A 134 -25.61 -3.21 -20.92
C SER A 134 -26.01 -2.65 -19.57
N VAL A 135 -26.85 -1.61 -19.54
CA VAL A 135 -27.36 -0.98 -18.32
C VAL A 135 -28.10 -1.98 -17.41
N LYS A 136 -28.70 -3.04 -17.99
CA LYS A 136 -29.41 -4.08 -17.24
C LYS A 136 -28.51 -4.92 -16.31
N TYR A 137 -27.19 -4.90 -16.55
CA TYR A 137 -26.20 -5.64 -15.75
C TYR A 137 -25.55 -4.78 -14.66
N LEU A 138 -25.83 -3.47 -14.62
CA LEU A 138 -25.36 -2.56 -13.59
C LEU A 138 -26.22 -2.70 -12.33
N SER A 139 -25.63 -2.46 -11.16
CA SER A 139 -26.39 -2.47 -9.91
C SER A 139 -27.47 -1.38 -9.93
N LYS A 140 -28.72 -1.70 -9.54
CA LYS A 140 -29.75 -0.67 -9.34
C LYS A 140 -29.43 0.11 -8.06
N THR A 141 -29.41 1.44 -8.11
CA THR A 141 -29.45 2.27 -6.89
C THR A 141 -30.85 2.25 -6.30
N ASP A 142 -30.95 2.33 -4.98
CA ASP A 142 -32.22 2.61 -4.28
C ASP A 142 -32.72 4.06 -4.51
N ASP A 143 -31.90 4.92 -5.12
CA ASP A 143 -32.30 6.29 -5.50
C ASP A 143 -32.68 6.35 -6.98
N GLN A 144 -33.98 6.16 -7.25
CA GLN A 144 -34.60 6.71 -8.46
C GLN A 144 -34.78 8.21 -8.26
N ASP A 145 -33.91 9.01 -8.87
CA ASP A 145 -34.25 10.36 -9.31
C ASP A 145 -33.18 10.85 -10.30
N LEU A 146 -33.50 10.77 -11.60
CA LEU A 146 -33.55 11.89 -12.55
C LEU A 146 -33.30 11.45 -14.01
N HIS A 147 -34.27 11.85 -14.83
CA HIS A 147 -34.26 12.05 -16.28
C HIS A 147 -34.31 10.82 -17.19
N ASN A 148 -35.56 10.54 -17.58
CA ASN A 148 -35.97 9.83 -18.78
C ASN A 148 -35.71 10.72 -20.02
N PRO A 149 -34.87 10.32 -20.99
CA PRO A 149 -34.76 11.02 -22.26
C PRO A 149 -35.58 10.26 -23.33
N ALA A 150 -36.90 10.26 -23.16
CA ALA A 150 -37.79 10.13 -24.30
C ALA A 150 -37.92 11.55 -24.88
N ASP A 151 -37.07 11.87 -25.87
CA ASP A 151 -37.35 12.78 -27.00
C ASP A 151 -36.05 13.31 -27.60
N ALA A 152 -35.53 12.62 -28.62
CA ALA A 152 -34.82 13.23 -29.77
C ALA A 152 -34.36 12.15 -30.75
N GLN A 153 -35.28 11.63 -31.57
CA GLN A 153 -34.90 11.03 -32.86
C GLN A 153 -35.33 11.95 -33.99
N LYS A 154 -34.37 12.49 -34.75
CA LYS A 154 -34.39 12.51 -36.22
C LYS A 154 -33.09 13.07 -36.82
N GLN A 155 -32.67 12.38 -37.89
CA GLN A 155 -31.78 12.80 -38.99
C GLN A 155 -30.26 12.71 -38.79
N SER A 156 -29.64 11.70 -39.42
CA SER A 156 -28.76 11.86 -40.60
C SER A 156 -27.78 10.69 -40.75
N GLN A 157 -28.07 9.78 -41.68
CA GLN A 157 -27.41 8.47 -41.84
C GLN A 157 -25.99 8.51 -42.47
N GLY A 158 -25.43 9.68 -42.77
CA GLY A 158 -24.01 9.86 -43.15
C GLY A 158 -23.16 10.53 -42.06
N SER A 159 -23.79 11.20 -41.09
CA SER A 159 -23.14 11.87 -39.94
C SER A 159 -23.13 11.01 -38.68
N LYS A 160 -23.93 9.94 -38.67
CA LYS A 160 -24.15 9.04 -37.52
C LYS A 160 -22.89 8.32 -37.05
N ASN A 161 -22.06 7.82 -37.97
CA ASN A 161 -20.86 7.07 -37.59
C ASN A 161 -19.80 7.95 -36.92
N ILE A 162 -19.65 9.21 -37.33
CA ILE A 162 -18.68 10.13 -36.73
C ILE A 162 -19.19 10.60 -35.35
N SER A 163 -20.49 10.88 -35.21
CA SER A 163 -21.08 11.21 -33.91
C SER A 163 -21.03 10.03 -32.94
N GLU A 164 -21.36 8.81 -33.40
CA GLU A 164 -21.30 7.58 -32.58
C GLU A 164 -19.87 7.25 -32.15
N ILE A 165 -18.87 7.35 -33.04
CA ILE A 165 -17.45 7.17 -32.68
C ILE A 165 -16.98 8.25 -31.69
N SER A 166 -17.43 9.49 -31.84
CA SER A 166 -17.07 10.58 -30.90
C SER A 166 -17.70 10.38 -29.52
N SER A 167 -18.96 9.94 -29.46
CA SER A 167 -19.66 9.59 -28.22
C SER A 167 -19.03 8.38 -27.54
N GLN A 168 -18.63 7.37 -28.30
CA GLN A 168 -17.92 6.20 -27.77
C GLN A 168 -16.55 6.58 -27.18
N LYS A 169 -15.75 7.38 -27.90
CA LYS A 169 -14.45 7.86 -27.38
C LYS A 169 -14.63 8.72 -26.12
N GLN A 170 -15.68 9.53 -26.07
CA GLN A 170 -16.01 10.32 -24.89
C GLN A 170 -16.35 9.42 -23.69
N ALA A 171 -17.20 8.41 -23.89
CA ALA A 171 -17.55 7.45 -22.84
C ALA A 171 -16.33 6.65 -22.35
N GLN A 172 -15.46 6.17 -23.26
CA GLN A 172 -14.19 5.53 -22.91
C GLN A 172 -13.28 6.46 -22.12
N GLY A 173 -13.21 7.76 -22.48
CA GLY A 173 -12.47 8.76 -21.73
C GLY A 173 -12.97 8.94 -20.30
N VAL A 174 -14.30 8.93 -20.09
CA VAL A 174 -14.90 8.98 -18.75
C VAL A 174 -14.54 7.72 -17.94
N LEU A 175 -14.61 6.54 -18.56
CA LEU A 175 -14.23 5.28 -17.90
C LEU A 175 -12.73 5.25 -17.53
N LYS A 176 -11.86 5.75 -18.42
CA LYS A 176 -10.43 5.93 -18.14
C LYS A 176 -10.20 6.84 -16.94
N TYR A 177 -10.90 7.97 -16.87
CA TYR A 177 -10.84 8.87 -15.73
C TYR A 177 -11.27 8.18 -14.42
N ILE A 178 -12.37 7.41 -14.44
CA ILE A 178 -12.85 6.68 -13.26
C ILE A 178 -11.81 5.66 -12.80
N ARG A 179 -11.24 4.87 -13.73
CA ARG A 179 -10.18 3.89 -13.42
C ARG A 179 -8.96 4.57 -12.81
N GLN A 180 -8.53 5.69 -13.38
CA GLN A 180 -7.46 6.52 -12.83
C GLN A 180 -7.76 6.93 -11.38
N ARG A 181 -8.99 7.39 -11.07
CA ARG A 181 -9.36 7.78 -9.70
C ARG A 181 -9.28 6.61 -8.71
N ILE A 182 -9.70 5.41 -9.13
CA ILE A 182 -9.62 4.21 -8.28
C ILE A 182 -8.15 3.78 -8.08
N ASN A 183 -7.33 3.86 -9.13
CA ASN A 183 -5.92 3.51 -9.07
C ASN A 183 -5.12 4.52 -8.23
N ASP A 184 -5.32 5.82 -8.41
CA ASP A 184 -4.70 6.88 -7.61
C ASP A 184 -5.04 6.73 -6.12
N PHE A 185 -6.30 6.37 -5.80
CA PHE A 185 -6.71 6.07 -4.43
C PHE A 185 -5.90 4.91 -3.85
N ASN A 186 -5.78 3.81 -4.59
CA ASN A 186 -5.02 2.64 -4.13
C ASN A 186 -3.52 2.91 -4.00
N ASP A 187 -2.93 3.57 -4.99
CA ASP A 187 -1.50 3.90 -5.04
C ASP A 187 -1.11 4.78 -3.83
N PHE A 188 -1.93 5.78 -3.50
CA PHE A 188 -1.71 6.63 -2.34
C PHE A 188 -1.77 5.86 -1.01
N ARG A 189 -2.69 4.88 -0.88
CA ARG A 189 -2.81 4.08 0.34
C ARG A 189 -1.63 3.13 0.50
N TRP A 190 -1.18 2.51 -0.58
CA TRP A 190 0.01 1.67 -0.56
C TRP A 190 1.27 2.47 -0.24
N GLU A 191 1.43 3.67 -0.81
CA GLU A 191 2.52 4.59 -0.45
C GLU A 191 2.47 4.93 1.05
N GLY A 192 1.28 5.17 1.59
CA GLY A 192 1.07 5.39 3.02
C GLY A 192 1.55 4.24 3.89
N VAL A 193 1.27 2.99 3.52
CA VAL A 193 1.71 1.78 4.24
C VAL A 193 3.24 1.66 4.20
N ILE A 194 3.84 1.80 3.03
CA ILE A 194 5.30 1.70 2.85
C ILE A 194 6.04 2.82 3.58
N ARG A 195 5.51 4.05 3.57
CA ARG A 195 6.07 5.17 4.31
C ARG A 195 6.10 4.89 5.82
N ILE A 196 5.02 4.34 6.38
CA ILE A 196 4.97 3.96 7.80
C ILE A 196 6.02 2.87 8.09
N ARG A 197 6.13 1.84 7.24
CA ARG A 197 7.14 0.78 7.37
C ARG A 197 8.55 1.35 7.39
N ASN A 198 8.89 2.19 6.40
CA ASN A 198 10.24 2.73 6.24
C ASN A 198 10.58 3.71 7.36
N GLN A 199 9.62 4.52 7.81
CA GLN A 199 9.79 5.39 8.97
C GLN A 199 10.07 4.57 10.23
N LEU A 200 9.32 3.48 10.46
CA LEU A 200 9.52 2.61 11.61
C LEU A 200 10.92 1.97 11.62
N ILE A 201 11.35 1.39 10.50
CA ILE A 201 12.69 0.80 10.36
C ILE A 201 13.77 1.86 10.56
N GLY A 202 13.61 3.05 9.95
CA GLY A 202 14.56 4.15 10.05
C GLY A 202 14.73 4.64 11.49
N THR A 203 13.62 4.90 12.20
CA THR A 203 13.65 5.32 13.60
C THR A 203 14.29 4.26 14.49
N ALA A 204 14.04 2.98 14.23
CA ALA A 204 14.63 1.89 14.98
C ALA A 204 16.15 1.77 14.77
N LEU A 205 16.61 1.89 13.52
CA LEU A 205 18.02 1.85 13.20
C LEU A 205 18.77 2.98 13.91
N ILE A 206 18.23 4.19 13.87
CA ILE A 206 18.79 5.35 14.58
C ILE A 206 18.80 5.07 16.09
N THR A 207 17.69 4.60 16.66
CA THR A 207 17.60 4.30 18.10
C THR A 207 18.58 3.20 18.52
N GLY A 208 18.77 2.17 17.69
CA GLY A 208 19.74 1.11 17.91
C GLY A 208 21.17 1.63 17.91
N ILE A 209 21.53 2.54 17.00
CA ILE A 209 22.83 3.21 16.98
C ILE A 209 23.05 4.01 18.27
N PHE A 210 22.07 4.83 18.68
CA PHE A 210 22.16 5.58 19.93
C PHE A 210 22.28 4.66 21.16
N THR A 211 21.52 3.58 21.19
CA THR A 211 21.59 2.58 22.27
C THR A 211 22.97 1.93 22.35
N PHE A 212 23.56 1.60 21.19
CA PHE A 212 24.91 1.06 21.13
C PHE A 212 25.94 2.06 21.64
N VAL A 213 25.87 3.33 21.22
CA VAL A 213 26.76 4.40 21.70
C VAL A 213 26.61 4.59 23.21
N LEU A 214 25.38 4.57 23.74
CA LEU A 214 25.12 4.66 25.18
C LEU A 214 25.71 3.49 25.96
N LEU A 215 25.76 2.29 25.39
CA LEU A 215 26.43 1.14 25.99
C LEU A 215 27.96 1.28 25.99
N CYS A 216 28.55 1.92 24.97
CA CYS A 216 30.00 2.13 24.91
C CYS A 216 30.52 3.08 26.01
N ILE A 217 29.73 4.09 26.41
CA ILE A 217 30.13 5.08 27.43
C ILE A 217 30.56 4.43 28.76
N PRO A 218 29.74 3.62 29.45
CA PRO A 218 30.13 3.00 30.72
C PRO A 218 31.29 2.00 30.57
N ILE A 219 31.41 1.35 29.40
CA ILE A 219 32.53 0.45 29.10
C ILE A 219 33.85 1.25 29.04
N ILE A 220 33.86 2.38 28.34
CA ILE A 220 35.03 3.26 28.23
C ILE A 220 35.38 3.86 29.60
N GLN A 221 34.37 4.21 30.39
CA GLN A 221 34.55 4.73 31.76
C GLN A 221 34.99 3.65 32.77
N SER A 222 35.16 2.40 32.34
CA SER A 222 35.58 1.28 33.20
C SER A 222 34.64 1.08 34.41
N VAL A 223 33.33 1.29 34.20
CA VAL A 223 32.31 1.06 35.22
C VAL A 223 32.31 -0.41 35.64
N ASN A 224 31.99 -0.69 36.91
CA ASN A 224 31.90 -2.05 37.43
C ASN A 224 31.03 -2.93 36.51
N ILE A 225 31.60 -4.04 36.06
CA ILE A 225 30.99 -4.99 35.12
C ILE A 225 29.63 -5.49 35.63
N SER A 226 29.46 -5.64 36.95
CA SER A 226 28.19 -6.07 37.54
C SER A 226 27.02 -5.12 37.23
N LEU A 227 27.27 -3.81 37.17
CA LEU A 227 26.26 -2.80 36.82
C LEU A 227 25.89 -2.90 35.33
N ILE A 228 26.88 -3.13 34.47
CA ILE A 228 26.68 -3.32 33.03
C ILE A 228 25.84 -4.59 32.78
N VAL A 229 26.17 -5.70 33.43
CA VAL A 229 25.40 -6.95 33.34
C VAL A 229 23.95 -6.74 33.77
N SER A 230 23.73 -6.02 34.86
CA SER A 230 22.38 -5.74 35.35
C SER A 230 21.59 -4.87 34.36
N ALA A 231 22.21 -3.82 33.80
CA ALA A 231 21.61 -3.01 32.73
C ALA A 231 21.23 -3.84 31.50
N VAL A 232 22.09 -4.77 31.07
CA VAL A 232 21.80 -5.69 29.97
C VAL A 232 20.62 -6.61 30.29
N ILE A 233 20.54 -7.13 31.52
CA ILE A 233 19.40 -7.96 31.94
C ILE A 233 18.10 -7.16 31.89
N PHE A 234 18.08 -5.92 32.37
CA PHE A 234 16.89 -5.06 32.30
C PHE A 234 16.48 -4.74 30.86
N TYR A 235 17.46 -4.48 29.98
CA TYR A 235 17.21 -4.31 28.55
C TYR A 235 16.59 -5.58 27.93
N LEU A 236 17.12 -6.76 28.25
CA LEU A 236 16.61 -8.02 27.73
C LEU A 236 15.18 -8.29 28.23
N VAL A 237 14.90 -8.06 29.50
CA VAL A 237 13.56 -8.22 30.08
C VAL A 237 12.55 -7.30 29.38
N GLY A 238 12.89 -6.02 29.19
CA GLY A 238 12.05 -5.09 28.43
C GLY A 238 11.85 -5.55 26.98
N SER A 239 12.92 -5.97 26.31
CA SER A 239 12.90 -6.44 24.91
C SER A 239 12.01 -7.67 24.72
N ILE A 240 12.16 -8.68 25.59
CA ILE A 240 11.38 -9.91 25.58
C ILE A 240 9.90 -9.60 25.81
N THR A 241 9.61 -8.74 26.79
CA THR A 241 8.22 -8.37 27.10
C THR A 241 7.55 -7.66 25.92
N GLY A 242 8.24 -6.71 25.30
CA GLY A 242 7.76 -6.03 24.09
C GLY A 242 7.58 -6.98 22.89
N PHE A 243 8.53 -7.90 22.69
CA PHE A 243 8.48 -8.93 21.64
C PHE A 243 7.26 -9.84 21.77
N PHE A 244 7.01 -10.41 22.96
CA PHE A 244 5.86 -11.27 23.18
C PHE A 244 4.54 -10.52 23.07
N SER A 245 4.46 -9.31 23.61
CA SER A 245 3.29 -8.44 23.42
C SER A 245 3.00 -8.20 21.94
N ARG A 246 4.05 -8.06 21.12
CA ARG A 246 3.91 -7.86 19.69
C ARG A 246 3.46 -9.12 18.95
N LEU A 247 4.07 -10.26 19.22
CA LEU A 247 3.65 -11.55 18.67
C LEU A 247 2.19 -11.85 19.00
N TYR A 248 1.77 -11.56 20.23
CA TYR A 248 0.39 -11.74 20.65
C TYR A 248 -0.58 -10.84 19.87
N ALA A 249 -0.24 -9.56 19.68
CA ALA A 249 -1.04 -8.65 18.87
C ALA A 249 -1.15 -9.12 17.41
N ASP A 250 -0.07 -9.61 16.82
CA ASP A 250 -0.04 -10.08 15.43
C ASP A 250 -0.82 -11.38 15.24
N SER A 251 -0.80 -12.28 16.22
CA SER A 251 -1.59 -13.52 16.19
C SER A 251 -3.11 -13.31 16.14
N ARG A 252 -3.57 -12.10 16.52
CA ARG A 252 -4.99 -11.73 16.55
C ARG A 252 -5.42 -10.89 15.35
N SER A 253 -4.49 -10.49 14.48
CA SER A 253 -4.82 -9.70 13.29
C SER A 253 -5.28 -10.64 12.18
N PRO A 254 -6.43 -10.40 11.52
CA PRO A 254 -6.81 -11.16 10.33
C PRO A 254 -5.77 -10.94 9.23
N THR A 255 -5.06 -12.00 8.84
CA THR A 255 -3.97 -11.98 7.86
C THR A 255 -4.51 -12.14 6.43
N ALA A 256 -5.40 -11.25 5.98
CA ALA A 256 -5.93 -11.31 4.61
C ALA A 256 -5.10 -10.52 3.59
N VAL A 257 -4.28 -9.55 4.03
CA VAL A 257 -3.59 -8.57 3.15
C VAL A 257 -2.07 -8.61 3.33
N ASN A 258 -1.32 -8.68 2.22
CA ASN A 258 0.14 -8.47 2.21
C ASN A 258 0.47 -7.03 2.65
N ASP A 259 1.02 -6.87 3.84
CA ASP A 259 1.29 -5.57 4.45
C ASP A 259 2.67 -4.98 4.08
N TYR A 260 3.25 -5.42 2.95
CA TYR A 260 4.60 -5.08 2.50
C TYR A 260 5.69 -5.30 3.56
N GLY A 261 5.48 -6.25 4.48
CA GLY A 261 6.42 -6.57 5.56
C GLY A 261 6.41 -5.56 6.71
N LEU A 262 5.34 -4.78 6.87
CA LEU A 262 5.15 -3.88 8.01
C LEU A 262 5.07 -4.67 9.33
N SER A 263 4.45 -5.85 9.35
CA SER A 263 4.44 -6.75 10.52
C SER A 263 5.84 -7.25 10.85
N GLN A 264 6.61 -7.64 9.83
CA GLN A 264 8.00 -8.07 10.00
C GLN A 264 8.86 -6.92 10.55
N ALA A 265 8.71 -5.71 10.02
CA ALA A 265 9.39 -4.53 10.54
C ALA A 265 9.09 -4.33 12.04
N ARG A 266 7.82 -4.42 12.44
CA ARG A 266 7.41 -4.29 13.84
C ARG A 266 8.02 -5.37 14.74
N LEU A 267 8.14 -6.60 14.26
CA LEU A 267 8.74 -7.71 14.99
C LEU A 267 10.21 -7.47 15.35
N PHE A 268 10.97 -6.79 14.48
CA PHE A 268 12.37 -6.43 14.74
C PHE A 268 12.53 -5.15 15.56
N VAL A 269 11.67 -4.15 15.31
CA VAL A 269 11.82 -2.81 15.89
C VAL A 269 11.33 -2.73 17.34
N ILE A 270 10.18 -3.33 17.64
CA ILE A 270 9.55 -3.22 18.97
C ILE A 270 10.46 -3.74 20.09
N PRO A 271 11.15 -4.90 19.96
CA PRO A 271 12.05 -5.37 21.01
C PRO A 271 13.14 -4.36 21.36
N VAL A 272 13.75 -3.71 20.36
CA VAL A 272 14.81 -2.71 20.57
C VAL A 272 14.29 -1.52 21.38
N LEU A 273 13.14 -0.96 20.99
CA LEU A 273 12.52 0.15 21.71
C LEU A 273 12.07 -0.26 23.11
N SER A 274 11.63 -1.51 23.28
CA SER A 274 11.13 -2.05 24.56
C SER A 274 12.26 -2.31 25.54
N GLY A 275 13.44 -2.74 25.07
CA GLY A 275 14.62 -2.84 25.91
C GLY A 275 15.08 -1.47 26.43
N PHE A 276 15.09 -0.46 25.56
CA PHE A 276 15.41 0.91 25.97
C PHE A 276 14.39 1.44 26.98
N ALA A 277 13.09 1.25 26.72
CA ALA A 277 12.03 1.64 27.65
C ALA A 277 12.18 0.93 29.00
N GLY A 278 12.59 -0.35 29.01
CA GLY A 278 12.85 -1.11 30.24
C GLY A 278 13.94 -0.46 31.10
N ILE A 279 15.08 -0.07 30.50
CA ILE A 279 16.14 0.68 31.20
C ILE A 279 15.61 2.05 31.66
N ALA A 280 14.97 2.81 30.78
CA ALA A 280 14.44 4.14 31.10
C ALA A 280 13.44 4.11 32.27
N GLY A 281 12.63 3.06 32.36
CA GLY A 281 11.69 2.83 33.46
C GLY A 281 12.37 2.74 34.82
N ILE A 282 13.56 2.15 34.90
CA ILE A 282 14.34 2.05 36.14
C ILE A 282 14.84 3.43 36.56
N PHE A 283 15.33 4.24 35.62
CA PHE A 283 15.71 5.62 35.90
C PHE A 283 14.50 6.45 36.38
N ILE A 284 13.34 6.32 35.72
CA ILE A 284 12.10 7.01 36.13
C ILE A 284 11.70 6.59 37.55
N ARG A 285 11.67 5.29 37.83
CA ARG A 285 11.36 4.76 39.18
C ARG A 285 12.29 5.36 40.24
N ALA A 286 13.57 5.46 39.94
CA ALA A 286 14.55 5.97 40.87
C ALA A 286 14.45 7.47 41.13
N GLN A 287 14.08 8.27 40.12
CA GLN A 287 13.77 9.69 40.31
C GLN A 287 12.50 9.92 41.15
N LEU A 288 11.60 8.95 41.17
CA LEU A 288 10.39 8.97 42.00
C LEU A 288 10.62 8.43 43.41
N ALA A 289 11.81 7.91 43.72
CA ALA A 289 12.13 7.41 45.05
C ALA A 289 12.32 8.56 46.05
N PRO A 290 11.91 8.40 47.32
CA PRO A 290 12.05 9.45 48.34
C PRO A 290 13.51 9.72 48.75
N VAL A 291 14.43 8.83 48.40
CA VAL A 291 15.87 8.95 48.68
C VAL A 291 16.61 9.07 47.35
N ALA A 292 17.60 9.98 47.30
CA ALA A 292 18.42 10.18 46.11
C ALA A 292 19.09 8.86 45.69
N PRO A 293 18.90 8.40 44.44
CA PRO A 293 19.41 7.10 44.03
C PRO A 293 20.93 7.13 43.83
N THR A 294 21.61 6.11 44.35
CA THR A 294 23.01 5.83 43.98
C THR A 294 23.05 4.95 42.73
N THR A 295 24.14 5.01 41.96
CA THR A 295 24.34 4.17 40.77
C THR A 295 24.22 2.68 41.06
N GLU A 296 24.64 2.23 42.24
CA GLU A 296 24.50 0.84 42.67
C GLU A 296 23.05 0.46 42.95
N SER A 297 22.30 1.33 43.65
CA SER A 297 20.87 1.10 43.92
C SER A 297 19.99 1.14 42.65
N LEU A 298 20.42 1.90 41.63
CA LEU A 298 19.76 1.97 40.33
C LEU A 298 19.79 0.62 39.62
N PHE A 299 20.96 -0.02 39.60
CA PHE A 299 21.18 -1.25 38.84
C PHE A 299 21.19 -2.51 39.71
N GLU A 300 20.67 -2.43 40.93
CA GLU A 300 20.48 -3.60 41.77
C GLU A 300 19.49 -4.58 41.12
N LEU A 301 19.91 -5.83 40.98
CA LEU A 301 19.13 -6.89 40.36
C LEU A 301 18.03 -7.41 41.31
N SER A 302 17.03 -6.57 41.55
CA SER A 302 15.88 -6.88 42.39
C SER A 302 14.66 -7.27 41.56
N LEU A 303 13.78 -8.09 42.13
CA LEU A 303 12.50 -8.44 41.49
C LEU A 303 11.69 -7.20 41.13
N GLN A 304 11.74 -6.15 41.97
CA GLN A 304 11.04 -4.89 41.71
C GLN A 304 11.57 -4.19 40.45
N ASN A 305 12.90 -4.09 40.28
CA ASN A 305 13.49 -3.47 39.09
C ASN A 305 13.22 -4.31 37.83
N ILE A 306 13.18 -5.64 37.94
CA ILE A 306 12.80 -6.54 36.84
C ILE A 306 11.34 -6.28 36.42
N VAL A 307 10.41 -6.18 37.36
CA VAL A 307 9.00 -5.88 37.08
C VAL A 307 8.83 -4.50 36.47
N VAL A 308 9.57 -3.49 36.95
CA VAL A 308 9.58 -2.15 36.35
C VAL A 308 10.06 -2.21 34.90
N ALA A 309 11.18 -2.88 34.63
CA ALA A 309 11.71 -3.04 33.28
C ALA A 309 10.72 -3.75 32.34
N ALA A 310 10.05 -4.81 32.80
CA ALA A 310 9.01 -5.49 32.03
C ALA A 310 7.81 -4.58 31.74
N THR A 311 7.34 -3.85 32.76
CA THR A 311 6.16 -2.96 32.64
C THR A 311 6.42 -1.83 31.65
N PHE A 312 7.57 -1.16 31.75
CA PHE A 312 7.95 -0.12 30.80
C PHE A 312 8.29 -0.69 29.42
N GLY A 313 8.76 -1.94 29.34
CA GLY A 313 8.93 -2.66 28.08
C GLY A 313 7.63 -2.84 27.27
N LEU A 314 6.44 -2.70 27.89
CA LEU A 314 5.17 -2.68 27.15
C LEU A 314 4.85 -1.31 26.54
N SER A 315 5.48 -0.22 27.01
CA SER A 315 5.12 1.14 26.61
C SER A 315 5.27 1.45 25.11
N PRO A 316 6.29 0.92 24.37
CA PRO A 316 6.40 1.23 22.95
C PRO A 316 5.23 0.72 22.12
N ASN A 317 4.55 -0.34 22.56
CA ASN A 317 3.34 -0.84 21.89
C ASN A 317 2.20 0.19 21.90
N LEU A 318 2.11 1.05 22.91
CA LEU A 318 1.09 2.10 23.01
C LEU A 318 1.34 3.26 22.04
N VAL A 319 2.62 3.59 21.79
CA VAL A 319 2.97 4.64 20.81
C VAL A 319 2.83 4.10 19.39
N ILE A 320 3.23 2.85 19.18
CA ILE A 320 3.19 2.21 17.86
C ILE A 320 1.76 1.80 17.48
N SER A 321 0.85 1.59 18.44
CA SER A 321 -0.55 1.27 18.14
C SER A 321 -1.25 2.36 17.33
N ALA A 322 -0.87 3.64 17.49
CA ALA A 322 -1.40 4.73 16.68
C ALA A 322 -0.94 4.64 15.20
N LEU A 323 0.35 4.34 14.97
CA LEU A 323 0.87 4.10 13.62
C LEU A 323 0.25 2.85 12.99
N GLN A 324 0.00 1.83 13.81
CA GLN A 324 -0.64 0.59 13.42
C GLN A 324 -2.11 0.80 13.04
N GLN A 325 -2.86 1.59 13.81
CA GLN A 325 -4.24 1.96 13.47
C GLN A 325 -4.29 2.73 12.14
N LYS A 326 -3.35 3.64 11.92
CA LYS A 326 -3.25 4.38 10.65
C LYS A 326 -2.95 3.46 9.46
N ALA A 327 -2.01 2.53 9.62
CA ALA A 327 -1.71 1.54 8.58
C ALA A 327 -2.90 0.60 8.33
N GLN A 328 -3.61 0.17 9.37
CA GLN A 328 -4.81 -0.66 9.22
C GLN A 328 -5.92 0.09 8.48
N GLY A 329 -6.08 1.39 8.74
CA GLY A 329 -6.98 2.24 7.96
C GLY A 329 -6.65 2.20 6.46
N PHE A 330 -5.38 2.32 6.10
CA PHE A 330 -4.95 2.19 4.70
C PHE A 330 -5.21 0.80 4.11
N LEU A 331 -4.95 -0.28 4.86
CA LEU A 331 -5.21 -1.65 4.39
C LEU A 331 -6.71 -1.93 4.20
N ASN A 332 -7.54 -1.46 5.14
CA ASN A 332 -8.99 -1.56 5.05
C ASN A 332 -9.54 -0.76 3.85
N ASP A 333 -8.99 0.43 3.61
CA ASP A 333 -9.34 1.26 2.45
C ASP A 333 -9.01 0.52 1.14
N ILE A 334 -7.84 -0.12 1.05
CA ILE A 334 -7.45 -0.92 -0.11
C ILE A 334 -8.40 -2.11 -0.30
N GLU A 335 -8.68 -2.86 0.78
CA GLU A 335 -9.58 -4.02 0.77
C GLU A 335 -11.00 -3.64 0.32
N SER A 336 -11.51 -2.50 0.81
CA SER A 336 -12.84 -1.99 0.43
C SER A 336 -12.97 -1.65 -1.06
N SER A 337 -11.85 -1.37 -1.75
CA SER A 337 -11.82 -1.01 -3.18
C SER A 337 -11.59 -2.20 -4.12
N LYS A 338 -11.57 -3.43 -3.58
CA LYS A 338 -11.49 -4.66 -4.34
C LYS A 338 -12.89 -5.29 -4.46
N PRO A 339 -13.20 -5.98 -5.57
CA PRO A 339 -14.44 -6.71 -5.68
C PRO A 339 -14.51 -7.85 -4.63
N PRO A 340 -15.72 -8.16 -4.11
CA PRO A 340 -15.89 -9.22 -3.13
C PRO A 340 -15.42 -10.58 -3.68
N GLY A 341 -14.58 -11.28 -2.91
CA GLY A 341 -14.10 -12.63 -3.25
C GLY A 341 -12.77 -12.72 -4.00
N GLN A 342 -12.13 -11.59 -4.37
CA GLN A 342 -10.73 -11.60 -4.80
C GLN A 342 -9.79 -11.62 -3.58
N LEU A 343 -9.24 -12.81 -3.28
CA LEU A 343 -8.14 -12.96 -2.31
C LEU A 343 -6.85 -12.34 -2.85
N ILE A 344 -5.98 -11.93 -1.92
CA ILE A 344 -4.73 -11.17 -2.15
C ILE A 344 -3.57 -12.09 -2.50
#